data_AF-A0A965ABE8-F1
#
_entry.id   AF-A0A965ABE8-F1
#
_cell.length_a   1.000
_cell.length_b   1.000
_cell.length_c   1.000
_cell.angle_alpha   90.00
_cell.angle_beta   90.00
_cell.angle_gamma   90.00
#
_symmetry.space_group_name_H-M   'P 1'
#
loop_
_entity.id
_entity.type
_entity.pdbx_description
1 polymer ?
#
loop_
_entity_poly.entity_id
_entity_poly.type
_entity_poly.pdbx_seq_one_letter_code
_entity_poly.pdbx_strand_id
1 'polypeptide(L)'
;TLNAEAREVILQDPSADDFSYFLGGNFDDADAKLFERYKNFNGLDGNSPIISGNDDVTPSSTVLPDNEDLNADNTLSELEEYYQYSVNLRPNQLDIGQGYVVDKITRPASGTGNKDELVTWYLFRIPVRQPESKYGEISGFKSMRYARLVMTDFAEPVVLRMAKFRMVGSRWRRYEASLLEGGLVETPEPAVEDFTVSTVNIEENSAGDDQKSPYVIPPGVIRDRDITSAVNRQLNEQSIQMCMDELKDADSRAIYKNVEMDFFNYGRVKMFLHANTNAADGELYAFLRLGNDPDQNYYEIAVPLRRSNPLDSSPEEVWPAENEIDIALDELYALKVERDRNNFSLSQAYPLNGPKQVGKHLIRIFGRPDLAGVRSILIGVRNPQTIDQRSYQICLWANELRLTDFNRQAGYALNSALTAKLADFATVSGTLRYNTFGFGSINSKISERAREERTAYDLTATVNADKLLPGNHGIKIPMLVSYQNTTIKPQYDPANPDLKIDAALASFETESEREAYLNTIRDVEERRGINFTNVRKTKVKKDAKSHIYDIENFSFSYSYSEASRRSFTLKESTQRLYKG
;
A
#
# COMPACT_ATOMS: atom_id res chain seq x y z
N THR A 1 -38.32 38.19 -31.84
CA THR A 1 -38.23 38.48 -33.28
C THR A 1 -36.77 38.72 -33.61
N LEU A 2 -36.19 37.97 -34.54
CA LEU A 2 -34.79 38.15 -34.94
C LEU A 2 -34.60 39.51 -35.65
N ASN A 3 -33.49 40.20 -35.39
CA ASN A 3 -33.04 41.36 -36.17
C ASN A 3 -32.85 40.92 -37.65
N ALA A 4 -33.21 41.77 -38.60
CA ALA A 4 -33.04 41.52 -40.03
C ALA A 4 -31.57 41.22 -40.42
N GLU A 5 -30.61 41.87 -39.76
CA GLU A 5 -29.18 41.63 -39.95
C GLU A 5 -28.76 40.25 -39.45
N ALA A 6 -29.25 39.85 -38.27
CA ALA A 6 -28.97 38.52 -37.70
C ALA A 6 -29.59 37.40 -38.54
N ARG A 7 -30.74 37.65 -39.18
CA ARG A 7 -31.38 36.71 -40.09
C ARG A 7 -30.55 36.48 -41.36
N GLU A 8 -29.96 37.53 -41.90
CA GLU A 8 -29.11 37.43 -43.09
C GLU A 8 -27.84 36.61 -42.80
N VAL A 9 -27.21 36.82 -41.65
CA VAL A 9 -26.04 36.04 -41.20
C VAL A 9 -26.37 34.55 -41.09
N ILE A 10 -27.50 34.19 -40.48
CA ILE A 10 -27.94 32.79 -40.34
C ILE A 10 -28.27 32.15 -41.70
N LEU A 11 -28.76 32.93 -42.67
CA LEU A 11 -29.04 32.40 -44.01
C LEU A 11 -27.78 32.16 -44.82
N GLN A 12 -26.70 32.89 -44.54
CA GLN A 12 -25.41 32.76 -45.21
C GLN A 12 -24.62 31.56 -44.69
N ASP A 13 -24.65 31.32 -43.38
CA ASP A 13 -24.07 30.14 -42.75
C ASP A 13 -25.06 29.54 -41.74
N PRO A 14 -25.93 28.62 -42.20
CA PRO A 14 -26.90 27.94 -41.34
C PRO A 14 -26.27 26.99 -40.32
N SER A 15 -25.08 26.47 -40.61
CA SER A 15 -24.40 25.47 -39.78
C SER A 15 -23.56 26.11 -38.68
N ALA A 16 -23.08 27.35 -38.90
CA ALA A 16 -22.27 28.11 -37.96
C ALA A 16 -21.00 27.36 -37.52
N ASP A 17 -20.44 26.53 -38.40
CA ASP A 17 -19.31 25.64 -38.15
C ASP A 17 -18.00 26.10 -38.80
N ASP A 18 -17.98 27.29 -39.40
CA ASP A 18 -16.79 27.91 -39.97
C ASP A 18 -15.63 28.02 -38.96
N PHE A 19 -14.46 27.52 -39.36
CA PHE A 19 -13.20 27.68 -38.62
C PHE A 19 -12.54 29.03 -38.91
N SER A 20 -11.99 29.67 -37.86
CA SER A 20 -11.11 30.83 -38.02
C SER A 20 -9.85 30.69 -37.16
N TYR A 21 -8.68 30.82 -37.78
CA TYR A 21 -7.41 30.75 -37.07
C TYR A 21 -7.16 32.00 -36.23
N PHE A 22 -6.80 31.81 -34.96
CA PHE A 22 -6.70 32.90 -33.97
C PHE A 22 -5.63 33.97 -34.27
N LEU A 23 -4.64 33.65 -35.12
CA LEU A 23 -3.62 34.59 -35.63
C LEU A 23 -3.90 35.07 -37.07
N GLY A 24 -5.13 34.88 -37.57
CA GLY A 24 -5.51 35.38 -38.89
C GLY A 24 -5.43 36.91 -38.97
N GLY A 25 -4.94 37.43 -40.10
CA GLY A 25 -4.78 38.88 -40.31
C GLY A 25 -6.10 39.66 -40.26
N ASN A 26 -7.22 39.01 -40.54
CA ASN A 26 -8.56 39.57 -40.36
C ASN A 26 -8.84 40.03 -38.91
N PHE A 27 -8.28 39.34 -37.91
CA PHE A 27 -8.41 39.73 -36.51
C PHE A 27 -7.47 40.88 -36.13
N ASP A 28 -6.33 41.01 -36.82
CA ASP A 28 -5.42 42.14 -36.64
C ASP A 28 -6.01 43.42 -37.23
N ASP A 29 -6.58 43.34 -38.43
CA ASP A 29 -7.27 44.45 -39.11
C ASP A 29 -8.47 44.97 -38.31
N ALA A 30 -9.12 44.10 -37.54
CA ALA A 30 -10.26 44.42 -36.68
C ALA A 30 -9.88 44.85 -35.25
N ASP A 31 -8.59 44.91 -34.89
CA ASP A 31 -8.09 45.09 -33.51
C ASP A 31 -8.77 44.15 -32.49
N ALA A 32 -9.06 42.92 -32.93
CA ALA A 32 -9.84 41.94 -32.16
C ALA A 32 -9.08 41.53 -30.88
N LYS A 33 -9.81 41.48 -29.76
CA LYS A 33 -9.25 41.07 -28.47
C LYS A 33 -9.15 39.56 -28.35
N LEU A 34 -8.45 39.09 -27.31
CA LEU A 34 -8.11 37.68 -27.14
C LEU A 34 -9.32 36.74 -27.28
N PHE A 35 -10.45 37.04 -26.63
CA PHE A 35 -11.61 36.15 -26.68
C PHE A 35 -12.31 36.14 -28.03
N GLU A 36 -12.30 37.25 -28.76
CA GLU A 36 -12.90 37.33 -30.10
C GLU A 36 -12.12 36.46 -31.09
N ARG A 37 -10.79 36.42 -30.95
CA ARG A 37 -9.91 35.60 -31.79
C ARG A 37 -10.14 34.10 -31.66
N TYR A 38 -10.54 33.62 -30.49
CA TYR A 38 -10.80 32.20 -30.24
C TYR A 38 -12.27 31.80 -30.45
N LYS A 39 -13.16 32.74 -30.77
CA LYS A 39 -14.61 32.49 -30.83
C LYS A 39 -14.98 31.38 -31.83
N ASN A 40 -14.34 31.37 -33.00
CA ASN A 40 -14.60 30.42 -34.08
C ASN A 40 -13.44 29.41 -34.28
N PHE A 41 -12.55 29.26 -33.29
CA PHE A 41 -11.39 28.37 -33.41
C PHE A 41 -11.77 26.88 -33.35
N ASN A 42 -12.90 26.55 -32.72
CA ASN A 42 -13.39 25.18 -32.61
C ASN A 42 -14.38 24.79 -33.73
N GLY A 43 -14.51 25.60 -34.78
CA GLY A 43 -15.28 25.26 -35.98
C GLY A 43 -14.74 24.01 -36.67
N LEU A 44 -15.61 23.31 -37.39
CA LEU A 44 -15.30 22.06 -38.10
C LEU A 44 -14.99 22.32 -39.58
N ASP A 45 -15.66 23.28 -40.23
CA ASP A 45 -15.42 23.56 -41.64
C ASP A 45 -14.12 24.34 -41.83
N GLY A 46 -13.19 23.79 -42.62
CA GLY A 46 -11.89 24.41 -42.90
C GLY A 46 -10.87 24.33 -41.77
N ASN A 47 -11.06 23.49 -40.75
CA ASN A 47 -10.15 23.36 -39.60
C ASN A 47 -8.91 22.49 -39.86
N SER A 48 -8.90 21.73 -40.95
CA SER A 48 -7.81 20.84 -41.39
C SER A 48 -7.39 21.09 -42.86
N PRO A 49 -6.97 22.30 -43.24
CA PRO A 49 -6.60 22.62 -44.62
C PRO A 49 -5.32 21.90 -45.05
N ILE A 50 -5.15 21.75 -46.37
CA ILE A 50 -3.92 21.18 -46.96
C ILE A 50 -2.76 22.14 -46.68
N ILE A 51 -1.67 21.63 -46.10
CA ILE A 51 -0.46 22.39 -45.83
C ILE A 51 0.15 22.82 -47.17
N SER A 52 -0.04 24.10 -47.53
CA SER A 52 0.67 24.72 -48.64
C SER A 52 1.95 25.34 -48.08
N GLY A 53 3.12 25.01 -48.66
CA GLY A 53 4.44 25.34 -48.10
C GLY A 53 4.84 26.83 -48.17
N ASN A 54 3.88 27.75 -48.30
CA ASN A 54 4.11 29.18 -48.45
C ASN A 54 3.84 29.99 -47.17
N ASP A 55 3.17 29.42 -46.16
CA ASP A 55 2.86 30.10 -44.89
C ASP A 55 3.85 29.71 -43.78
N ASP A 56 4.34 30.68 -43.01
CA ASP A 56 5.25 30.46 -41.88
C ASP A 56 4.60 29.62 -40.75
N VAL A 57 3.28 29.70 -40.63
CA VAL A 57 2.46 28.89 -39.72
C VAL A 57 1.19 28.48 -40.47
N THR A 58 0.93 27.17 -40.56
CA THR A 58 -0.30 26.68 -41.17
C THR A 58 -1.49 26.99 -40.25
N PRO A 59 -2.53 27.70 -40.75
CA PRO A 59 -3.72 28.00 -39.98
C PRO A 59 -4.63 26.76 -39.90
N SER A 60 -4.30 25.79 -39.03
CA SER A 60 -5.14 24.62 -38.76
C SER A 60 -5.35 24.41 -37.25
N SER A 61 -6.44 23.72 -36.91
CA SER A 61 -6.70 23.20 -35.56
C SER A 61 -6.21 21.75 -35.43
N THR A 62 -6.42 20.94 -36.48
CA THR A 62 -6.06 19.53 -36.54
C THR A 62 -5.62 19.15 -37.96
N VAL A 63 -5.03 17.95 -38.11
CA VAL A 63 -4.73 17.30 -39.40
C VAL A 63 -5.59 16.06 -39.63
N LEU A 64 -6.38 15.68 -38.62
CA LEU A 64 -7.30 14.56 -38.67
C LEU A 64 -8.66 15.05 -39.14
N PRO A 65 -9.41 14.25 -39.92
CA PRO A 65 -10.78 14.57 -40.23
C PRO A 65 -11.62 14.53 -38.97
N ASP A 66 -12.59 15.42 -38.85
CA ASP A 66 -13.61 15.34 -37.80
C ASP A 66 -14.53 14.15 -38.05
N ASN A 67 -14.77 13.37 -37.02
CA ASN A 67 -15.70 12.24 -37.05
C ASN A 67 -16.45 12.14 -35.72
N GLU A 68 -17.48 11.29 -35.69
CA GLU A 68 -18.30 11.07 -34.50
C GLU A 68 -17.71 10.00 -33.54
N ASP A 69 -16.51 9.48 -33.86
CA ASP A 69 -15.81 8.46 -33.08
C ASP A 69 -14.73 9.10 -32.19
N LEU A 70 -15.14 9.49 -30.99
CA LEU A 70 -14.28 10.20 -30.03
C LEU A 70 -13.19 9.33 -29.39
N ASN A 71 -13.35 8.00 -29.34
CA ASN A 71 -12.39 7.07 -28.70
C ASN A 71 -11.61 6.21 -29.70
N ALA A 72 -11.83 6.41 -31.00
CA ALA A 72 -11.19 5.70 -32.10
C ALA A 72 -11.39 4.17 -32.05
N ASP A 73 -12.53 3.71 -31.56
CA ASP A 73 -12.86 2.27 -31.53
C ASP A 73 -13.52 1.76 -32.83
N ASN A 74 -13.69 2.64 -33.82
CA ASN A 74 -14.32 2.42 -35.13
C ASN A 74 -15.82 2.06 -35.02
N THR A 75 -16.45 2.37 -33.90
CA THR A 75 -17.89 2.18 -33.70
C THR A 75 -18.54 3.47 -33.21
N LEU A 76 -19.78 3.70 -33.62
CA LEU A 76 -20.56 4.80 -33.06
C LEU A 76 -21.23 4.33 -31.77
N SER A 77 -21.03 5.07 -30.68
CA SER A 77 -21.70 4.80 -29.41
C SER A 77 -22.93 5.68 -29.28
N GLU A 78 -24.10 5.14 -29.64
CA GLU A 78 -25.39 5.84 -29.55
C GLU A 78 -26.07 5.70 -28.17
N LEU A 79 -25.47 4.91 -27.28
CA LEU A 79 -26.02 4.62 -25.96
C LEU A 79 -25.82 5.80 -25.01
N GLU A 80 -26.89 6.51 -24.71
CA GLU A 80 -26.91 7.63 -23.75
C GLU A 80 -27.30 7.14 -22.34
N GLU A 81 -26.31 6.68 -21.59
CA GLU A 81 -26.45 6.41 -20.16
C GLU A 81 -25.35 7.11 -19.37
N TYR A 82 -25.73 7.92 -18.39
CA TYR A 82 -24.78 8.76 -17.68
C TYR A 82 -25.22 9.12 -16.26
N TYR A 83 -24.22 9.52 -15.49
CA TYR A 83 -24.37 10.14 -14.19
C TYR A 83 -24.27 11.66 -14.34
N GLN A 84 -25.21 12.38 -13.77
CA GLN A 84 -25.25 13.84 -13.83
C GLN A 84 -24.83 14.47 -12.50
N TYR A 85 -24.07 15.56 -12.61
CA TYR A 85 -23.64 16.42 -11.51
C TYR A 85 -23.88 17.87 -11.94
N SER A 86 -24.62 18.65 -11.14
CA SER A 86 -24.99 20.02 -11.47
C SER A 86 -24.17 21.01 -10.64
N VAL A 87 -23.32 21.80 -11.32
CA VAL A 87 -22.51 22.83 -10.65
C VAL A 87 -23.17 24.19 -10.84
N ASN A 88 -23.68 24.76 -9.76
CA ASN A 88 -24.26 26.09 -9.79
C ASN A 88 -23.18 27.18 -9.64
N LEU A 89 -23.13 28.13 -10.57
CA LEU A 89 -22.14 29.22 -10.60
C LEU A 89 -22.72 30.58 -10.22
N ARG A 90 -23.87 30.62 -9.55
CA ARG A 90 -24.45 31.87 -9.05
C ARG A 90 -23.55 32.50 -7.97
N PRO A 91 -23.28 33.81 -8.01
CA PRO A 91 -22.35 34.47 -7.07
C PRO A 91 -22.66 34.25 -5.58
N ASN A 92 -23.93 34.10 -5.22
CA ASN A 92 -24.38 33.87 -3.84
C ASN A 92 -24.36 32.38 -3.42
N GLN A 93 -23.91 31.49 -4.29
CA GLN A 93 -23.83 30.04 -4.06
C GLN A 93 -22.41 29.47 -4.23
N LEU A 94 -21.41 30.35 -4.22
CA LEU A 94 -19.99 30.01 -4.39
C LEU A 94 -19.20 30.14 -3.08
N ASP A 95 -19.90 30.15 -1.94
CA ASP A 95 -19.25 30.10 -0.63
C ASP A 95 -18.79 28.68 -0.29
N ILE A 96 -17.78 28.59 0.57
CA ILE A 96 -17.21 27.31 1.02
C ILE A 96 -18.31 26.47 1.66
N GLY A 97 -18.38 25.19 1.30
CA GLY A 97 -19.39 24.26 1.81
C GLY A 97 -20.73 24.30 1.06
N GLN A 98 -20.90 25.23 0.11
CA GLN A 98 -22.07 25.22 -0.78
C GLN A 98 -21.76 24.49 -2.09
N GLY A 99 -22.64 23.56 -2.47
CA GLY A 99 -22.46 22.72 -3.66
C GLY A 99 -21.17 21.92 -3.60
N TYR A 100 -20.28 22.14 -4.57
CA TYR A 100 -19.02 21.42 -4.69
C TYR A 100 -17.79 22.27 -4.34
N VAL A 101 -17.96 23.46 -3.75
CA VAL A 101 -16.86 24.37 -3.41
C VAL A 101 -16.22 23.95 -2.08
N VAL A 102 -14.96 23.51 -2.12
CA VAL A 102 -14.20 23.08 -0.93
C VAL A 102 -13.20 24.11 -0.43
N ASP A 103 -12.83 25.06 -1.28
CA ASP A 103 -11.90 26.13 -0.92
C ASP A 103 -12.09 27.33 -1.85
N LYS A 104 -11.80 28.53 -1.35
CA LYS A 104 -11.73 29.75 -2.16
C LYS A 104 -10.59 30.64 -1.69
N ILE A 105 -9.80 31.15 -2.63
CA ILE A 105 -8.68 32.06 -2.34
C ILE A 105 -8.84 33.31 -3.19
N THR A 106 -9.01 34.46 -2.53
CA THR A 106 -9.05 35.77 -3.21
C THR A 106 -7.68 36.43 -3.11
N ARG A 107 -7.13 36.85 -4.26
CA ARG A 107 -5.86 37.60 -4.34
C ARG A 107 -5.99 38.79 -5.28
N PRO A 108 -5.18 39.85 -5.09
CA PRO A 108 -5.06 40.92 -6.06
C PRO A 108 -4.62 40.39 -7.44
N ALA A 109 -5.21 40.91 -8.50
CA ALA A 109 -4.85 40.59 -9.88
C ALA A 109 -3.39 41.00 -10.13
N SER A 110 -2.59 40.05 -10.61
CA SER A 110 -1.22 40.32 -11.06
C SER A 110 -1.20 40.56 -12.56
N GLY A 111 -0.62 41.68 -13.01
CA GLY A 111 -0.38 41.94 -14.44
C GLY A 111 -1.45 42.76 -15.17
N THR A 112 -2.52 43.20 -14.50
CA THR A 112 -3.58 44.06 -15.09
C THR A 112 -3.30 45.56 -14.94
N GLY A 113 -2.23 45.94 -14.24
CA GLY A 113 -1.88 47.34 -13.94
C GLY A 113 -2.73 47.97 -12.83
N ASN A 114 -3.87 47.36 -12.47
CA ASN A 114 -4.73 47.76 -11.37
C ASN A 114 -4.53 46.82 -10.17
N LYS A 115 -3.97 47.31 -9.07
CA LYS A 115 -3.72 46.51 -7.85
C LYS A 115 -4.97 46.28 -6.99
N ASP A 116 -6.05 47.01 -7.26
CA ASP A 116 -7.30 46.93 -6.49
C ASP A 116 -8.29 45.91 -7.07
N GLU A 117 -7.99 45.36 -8.25
CA GLU A 117 -8.78 44.29 -8.85
C GLU A 117 -8.52 42.98 -8.10
N LEU A 118 -9.57 42.35 -7.56
CA LEU A 118 -9.49 41.09 -6.84
C LEU A 118 -9.93 39.93 -7.74
N VAL A 119 -9.13 38.87 -7.78
CA VAL A 119 -9.43 37.61 -8.47
C VAL A 119 -9.63 36.52 -7.43
N THR A 120 -10.74 35.80 -7.54
CA THR A 120 -11.06 34.66 -6.68
C THR A 120 -10.83 33.36 -7.42
N TRP A 121 -10.04 32.48 -6.81
CA TRP A 121 -9.81 31.11 -7.26
C TRP A 121 -10.69 30.17 -6.45
N TYR A 122 -11.59 29.45 -7.12
CA TYR A 122 -12.47 28.47 -6.50
C TYR A 122 -11.94 27.06 -6.75
N LEU A 123 -11.90 26.24 -5.69
CA LEU A 123 -11.60 24.82 -5.80
C LEU A 123 -12.89 24.01 -5.72
N PHE A 124 -13.29 23.43 -6.86
CA PHE A 124 -14.42 22.52 -6.94
C PHE A 124 -13.98 21.07 -6.75
N ARG A 125 -14.74 20.29 -5.97
CA ARG A 125 -14.52 18.87 -5.76
C ARG A 125 -15.85 18.12 -5.86
N ILE A 126 -16.03 17.40 -6.97
CA ILE A 126 -17.26 16.66 -7.27
C ILE A 126 -17.07 15.18 -6.89
N PRO A 127 -17.85 14.63 -5.95
CA PRO A 127 -17.77 13.23 -5.56
C PRO A 127 -18.42 12.35 -6.62
N VAL A 128 -17.60 11.79 -7.52
CA VAL A 128 -18.08 10.98 -8.66
C VAL A 128 -18.99 9.81 -8.22
N ARG A 129 -18.82 9.23 -7.03
CA ARG A 129 -19.67 8.12 -6.57
C ARG A 129 -21.04 8.53 -6.01
N GLN A 130 -21.33 9.82 -5.93
CA GLN A 130 -22.59 10.36 -5.43
C GLN A 130 -23.22 11.24 -6.53
N PRO A 131 -23.78 10.62 -7.58
CA PRO A 131 -24.44 11.36 -8.64
C PRO A 131 -25.77 11.95 -8.16
N GLU A 132 -26.11 13.15 -8.64
CA GLU A 132 -27.42 13.76 -8.35
C GLU A 132 -28.54 13.06 -9.09
N SER A 133 -28.26 12.58 -10.30
CA SER A 133 -29.24 11.88 -11.14
C SER A 133 -28.55 10.84 -12.02
N LYS A 134 -29.30 9.79 -12.30
CA LYS A 134 -28.93 8.70 -13.21
C LYS A 134 -29.88 8.70 -14.38
N TYR A 135 -29.33 8.59 -15.60
CA TYR A 135 -30.10 8.45 -16.83
C TYR A 135 -29.74 7.11 -17.51
N GLY A 136 -30.76 6.39 -17.99
CA GLY A 136 -30.59 5.06 -18.57
C GLY A 136 -30.37 3.95 -17.53
N GLU A 137 -29.90 2.78 -17.95
CA GLU A 137 -29.71 1.60 -17.10
C GLU A 137 -28.28 1.43 -16.56
N ILE A 138 -27.47 2.50 -16.58
CA ILE A 138 -26.08 2.48 -16.08
C ILE A 138 -25.96 1.99 -14.64
N SER A 139 -25.05 1.05 -14.39
CA SER A 139 -24.82 0.47 -13.07
C SER A 139 -23.35 0.44 -12.69
N GLY A 140 -23.03 1.17 -11.62
CA GLY A 140 -21.68 1.28 -11.08
C GLY A 140 -20.73 2.12 -11.95
N PHE A 141 -19.48 2.22 -11.50
CA PHE A 141 -18.45 3.08 -12.09
C PHE A 141 -17.32 2.28 -12.75
N LYS A 142 -17.58 1.03 -13.15
CA LYS A 142 -16.54 0.13 -13.69
C LYS A 142 -16.13 0.48 -15.13
N SER A 143 -17.04 1.06 -15.91
CA SER A 143 -16.87 1.29 -17.34
C SER A 143 -17.36 2.69 -17.74
N MET A 144 -16.68 3.72 -17.25
CA MET A 144 -16.90 5.11 -17.69
C MET A 144 -15.96 5.42 -18.86
N ARG A 145 -16.53 5.83 -20.01
CA ARG A 145 -15.76 6.12 -21.23
C ARG A 145 -15.60 7.61 -21.51
N TYR A 146 -16.67 8.36 -21.29
CA TYR A 146 -16.76 9.77 -21.67
C TYR A 146 -17.12 10.65 -20.46
N ALA A 147 -16.71 11.91 -20.53
CA ALA A 147 -17.16 12.97 -19.64
C ALA A 147 -17.61 14.16 -20.50
N ARG A 148 -18.83 14.64 -20.29
CA ARG A 148 -19.43 15.75 -21.05
C ARG A 148 -19.73 16.89 -20.09
N LEU A 149 -19.26 18.09 -20.42
CA LEU A 149 -19.55 19.31 -19.66
C LEU A 149 -20.49 20.16 -20.51
N VAL A 150 -21.61 20.57 -19.92
CA VAL A 150 -22.61 21.41 -20.58
C VAL A 150 -22.82 22.66 -19.73
N MET A 151 -22.80 23.82 -20.38
CA MET A 151 -23.05 25.12 -19.74
C MET A 151 -24.42 25.62 -20.24
N THR A 152 -25.33 25.90 -19.32
CA THR A 152 -26.68 26.41 -19.63
C THR A 152 -27.05 27.53 -18.67
N ASP A 153 -28.14 28.23 -18.97
CA ASP A 153 -28.79 29.21 -18.09
C ASP A 153 -27.96 30.49 -17.80
N PHE A 154 -27.00 30.81 -18.66
CA PHE A 154 -26.31 32.10 -18.64
C PHE A 154 -27.05 33.14 -19.47
N ALA A 155 -27.33 34.31 -18.87
CA ALA A 155 -27.95 35.43 -19.57
C ALA A 155 -26.97 36.18 -20.48
N GLU A 156 -25.69 36.11 -20.17
CA GLU A 156 -24.59 36.78 -20.88
C GLU A 156 -23.49 35.77 -21.22
N PRO A 157 -22.62 36.05 -22.21
CA PRO A 157 -21.46 35.22 -22.51
C PRO A 157 -20.53 35.08 -21.29
N VAL A 158 -20.23 33.85 -20.90
CA VAL A 158 -19.34 33.54 -19.76
C VAL A 158 -18.10 32.79 -20.23
N VAL A 159 -16.96 33.10 -19.60
CA VAL A 159 -15.71 32.38 -19.78
C VAL A 159 -15.30 31.72 -18.48
N LEU A 160 -15.23 30.39 -18.47
CA LEU A 160 -14.70 29.61 -17.35
C LEU A 160 -13.24 29.24 -17.63
N ARG A 161 -12.34 29.68 -16.75
CA ARG A 161 -10.91 29.33 -16.82
C ARG A 161 -10.59 28.26 -15.78
N MET A 162 -10.36 27.03 -16.24
CA MET A 162 -9.99 25.92 -15.37
C MET A 162 -8.47 25.76 -15.34
N ALA A 163 -7.81 26.20 -14.27
CA ALA A 163 -6.36 26.01 -14.13
C ALA A 163 -5.96 24.53 -14.02
N LYS A 164 -6.79 23.72 -13.37
CA LYS A 164 -6.61 22.26 -13.26
C LYS A 164 -7.97 21.58 -13.35
N PHE A 165 -8.21 20.87 -14.46
CA PHE A 165 -9.36 19.98 -14.60
C PHE A 165 -8.85 18.53 -14.63
N ARG A 166 -9.06 17.80 -13.52
CA ARG A 166 -8.52 16.45 -13.34
C ARG A 166 -9.46 15.57 -12.54
N MET A 167 -9.49 14.28 -12.87
CA MET A 167 -10.07 13.26 -12.00
C MET A 167 -9.02 12.82 -10.97
N VAL A 168 -9.39 12.79 -9.70
CA VAL A 168 -8.50 12.40 -8.60
C VAL A 168 -9.02 11.14 -7.93
N GLY A 169 -8.21 10.09 -7.90
CA GLY A 169 -8.50 8.86 -7.18
C GLY A 169 -7.80 8.81 -5.83
N SER A 170 -8.52 8.48 -4.76
CA SER A 170 -7.91 8.16 -3.46
C SER A 170 -7.44 6.70 -3.45
N ARG A 171 -6.26 6.46 -2.85
CA ARG A 171 -5.79 5.10 -2.53
C ARG A 171 -6.49 4.52 -1.30
N TRP A 172 -7.10 5.38 -0.50
CA TRP A 172 -7.92 5.01 0.64
C TRP A 172 -9.38 4.86 0.20
N ARG A 173 -10.01 3.77 0.65
CA ARG A 173 -11.40 3.44 0.31
C ARG A 173 -12.27 3.57 1.54
N ARG A 174 -13.51 4.02 1.37
CA ARG A 174 -14.51 4.00 2.44
C ARG A 174 -14.75 2.55 2.85
N TYR A 175 -14.81 2.30 4.16
CA TYR A 175 -15.27 1.04 4.70
C TYR A 175 -16.80 1.12 4.83
N GLU A 176 -17.52 0.25 4.11
CA GLU A 176 -18.99 0.32 3.96
C GLU A 176 -19.73 -0.66 4.87
N ALA A 177 -19.03 -1.61 5.50
CA ALA A 177 -19.63 -2.54 6.45
C ALA A 177 -19.71 -1.94 7.85
N SER A 178 -20.59 -2.49 8.69
CA SER A 178 -20.79 -1.97 10.03
C SER A 178 -19.58 -2.18 10.92
N LEU A 179 -19.26 -1.16 11.72
CA LEU A 179 -18.19 -1.19 12.71
C LEU A 179 -18.72 -1.22 14.15
N LEU A 180 -20.03 -1.43 14.32
CA LEU A 180 -20.68 -1.55 15.63
C LEU A 180 -20.16 -2.78 16.37
N GLU A 181 -19.64 -2.56 17.57
CA GLU A 181 -19.22 -3.66 18.45
C GLU A 181 -20.45 -4.35 19.07
N GLY A 182 -20.65 -5.66 18.81
CA GLY A 182 -21.49 -6.50 19.67
C GLY A 182 -22.93 -6.82 19.24
N GLY A 183 -23.28 -6.71 17.95
CA GLY A 183 -24.58 -7.18 17.44
C GLY A 183 -24.53 -8.60 16.84
N LEU A 184 -25.46 -9.49 17.20
CA LEU A 184 -25.69 -10.78 16.51
C LEU A 184 -26.35 -10.61 15.12
N VAL A 185 -26.69 -9.37 14.75
CA VAL A 185 -27.31 -9.00 13.49
C VAL A 185 -26.37 -8.04 12.78
N GLU A 186 -25.79 -8.49 11.66
CA GLU A 186 -25.19 -7.59 10.67
C GLU A 186 -26.32 -6.74 10.09
N THR A 187 -26.62 -5.62 10.73
CA THR A 187 -27.47 -4.62 10.11
C THR A 187 -26.57 -3.90 9.12
N PRO A 188 -26.85 -3.93 7.79
CA PRO A 188 -26.12 -3.10 6.86
C PRO A 188 -26.22 -1.67 7.36
N GLU A 189 -25.09 -1.01 7.62
CA GLU A 189 -25.16 0.40 7.96
C GLU A 189 -25.75 1.14 6.77
N PRO A 190 -26.79 1.97 6.98
CA PRO A 190 -27.31 2.78 5.90
C PRO A 190 -26.17 3.64 5.36
N ALA A 191 -26.02 3.67 4.04
CA ALA A 191 -25.04 4.53 3.39
C ALA A 191 -25.25 5.97 3.89
N VAL A 192 -24.29 6.50 4.63
CA VAL A 192 -24.32 7.92 5.00
C VAL A 192 -23.85 8.67 3.78
N GLU A 193 -24.79 9.38 3.14
CA GLU A 193 -24.51 10.27 2.01
C GLU A 193 -23.46 11.34 2.39
N ASP A 194 -23.34 11.64 3.68
CA ASP A 194 -22.47 12.70 4.23
C ASP A 194 -21.03 12.25 4.58
N PHE A 195 -20.63 11.00 4.27
CA PHE A 195 -19.24 10.57 4.50
C PHE A 195 -18.34 10.82 3.28
N THR A 196 -17.50 11.85 3.40
CA THR A 196 -16.56 12.26 2.35
C THR A 196 -15.12 11.95 2.71
N VAL A 197 -14.36 11.45 1.73
CA VAL A 197 -12.93 11.13 1.85
C VAL A 197 -12.19 11.96 0.82
N SER A 198 -11.22 12.74 1.29
CA SER A 198 -10.49 13.65 0.45
C SER A 198 -9.06 13.86 0.95
N THR A 199 -8.33 14.79 0.34
CA THR A 199 -6.96 15.13 0.76
C THR A 199 -6.87 16.63 1.01
N VAL A 200 -6.10 16.98 2.02
CA VAL A 200 -5.68 18.34 2.34
C VAL A 200 -4.18 18.45 2.16
N ASN A 201 -3.69 19.57 1.64
CA ASN A 201 -2.28 19.72 1.32
C ASN A 201 -1.78 21.15 1.50
N ILE A 202 -0.46 21.31 1.65
CA ILE A 202 0.17 22.60 1.95
C ILE A 202 0.05 23.61 0.79
N GLU A 203 0.02 23.15 -0.45
CA GLU A 203 -0.02 24.03 -1.62
C GLU A 203 -1.43 24.59 -1.91
N GLU A 204 -2.48 23.82 -1.61
CA GLU A 204 -3.88 24.16 -1.93
C GLU A 204 -4.70 24.57 -0.69
N ASN A 205 -4.30 24.17 0.53
CA ASN A 205 -5.11 24.36 1.75
C ASN A 205 -4.33 25.01 2.91
N SER A 206 -3.27 25.78 2.63
CA SER A 206 -2.48 26.47 3.65
C SER A 206 -3.18 27.69 4.28
N ALA A 207 -4.27 28.18 3.67
CA ALA A 207 -5.08 29.24 4.26
C ALA A 207 -6.21 28.63 5.11
N GLY A 208 -6.36 29.13 6.34
CA GLY A 208 -7.48 28.81 7.21
C GLY A 208 -8.55 29.90 7.20
N ASP A 209 -9.69 29.60 7.81
CA ASP A 209 -10.80 30.54 8.05
C ASP A 209 -11.47 30.24 9.41
N ASP A 210 -12.57 30.93 9.75
CA ASP A 210 -13.26 30.78 11.02
C ASP A 210 -13.85 29.37 11.28
N GLN A 211 -13.95 28.53 10.25
CA GLN A 211 -14.52 27.18 10.28
C GLN A 211 -13.49 26.09 9.95
N LYS A 212 -12.36 26.44 9.33
CA LYS A 212 -11.35 25.50 8.82
C LYS A 212 -9.95 25.90 9.25
N SER A 213 -9.28 24.98 9.94
CA SER A 213 -7.87 25.10 10.29
C SER A 213 -6.98 25.22 9.03
N PRO A 214 -5.94 26.07 9.02
CA PRO A 214 -4.94 26.06 7.96
C PRO A 214 -4.17 24.74 7.97
N TYR A 215 -3.90 24.19 6.78
CA TYR A 215 -3.03 23.02 6.69
C TYR A 215 -1.56 23.44 6.87
N VAL A 216 -0.95 22.95 7.95
CA VAL A 216 0.48 23.12 8.25
C VAL A 216 1.15 21.75 8.32
N ILE A 217 2.43 21.70 7.99
CA ILE A 217 3.21 20.46 8.04
C ILE A 217 3.32 20.00 9.49
N PRO A 218 3.07 18.71 9.81
CA PRO A 218 3.18 18.23 11.18
C PRO A 218 4.56 18.47 11.81
N PRO A 219 4.63 18.66 13.14
CA PRO A 219 5.89 18.86 13.84
C PRO A 219 6.92 17.77 13.54
N GLY A 220 8.14 18.18 13.19
CA GLY A 220 9.25 17.27 12.89
C GLY A 220 9.23 16.63 11.50
N VAL A 221 8.18 16.83 10.71
CA VAL A 221 8.13 16.40 9.30
C VAL A 221 8.76 17.46 8.40
N ILE A 222 9.58 17.04 7.45
CA ILE A 222 10.26 17.92 6.51
C ILE A 222 9.79 17.56 5.10
N ARG A 223 9.45 18.57 4.29
CA ARG A 223 9.09 18.36 2.89
C ARG A 223 10.25 17.78 2.10
N ASP A 224 9.97 16.70 1.39
CA ASP A 224 10.91 16.12 0.43
C ASP A 224 11.30 17.13 -0.65
N ARG A 225 12.53 17.01 -1.13
CA ARG A 225 13.08 17.87 -2.19
C ARG A 225 13.41 17.03 -3.41
N ASP A 226 12.90 17.45 -4.56
CA ASP A 226 13.31 16.91 -5.84
C ASP A 226 14.65 17.53 -6.25
N ILE A 227 15.70 16.70 -6.21
CA ILE A 227 17.07 17.04 -6.59
C ILE A 227 17.41 16.64 -8.04
N THR A 228 16.44 16.11 -8.80
CA THR A 228 16.66 15.71 -10.20
C THR A 228 16.67 16.90 -11.17
N SER A 229 16.18 18.05 -10.73
CA SER A 229 16.15 19.29 -11.51
C SER A 229 17.17 20.31 -10.98
N ALA A 230 17.66 21.20 -11.87
CA ALA A 230 18.69 22.20 -11.52
C ALA A 230 18.23 23.20 -10.44
N VAL A 231 16.91 23.37 -10.28
CA VAL A 231 16.31 24.16 -9.21
C VAL A 231 15.64 23.18 -8.26
N ASN A 232 16.15 23.07 -7.03
CA ASN A 232 15.55 22.21 -6.02
C ASN A 232 14.10 22.64 -5.75
N ARG A 233 13.14 21.74 -5.95
CA ARG A 233 11.72 21.98 -5.68
C ARG A 233 11.27 21.16 -4.50
N GLN A 234 10.46 21.75 -3.62
CA GLN A 234 9.83 20.99 -2.55
C GLN A 234 8.62 20.23 -3.12
N LEU A 235 8.54 18.95 -2.81
CA LEU A 235 7.39 18.13 -3.16
C LEU A 235 6.19 18.52 -2.30
N ASN A 236 4.99 18.27 -2.82
CA ASN A 236 3.76 18.53 -2.09
C ASN A 236 3.65 17.59 -0.90
N GLU A 237 3.18 18.11 0.23
CA GLU A 237 2.95 17.37 1.46
C GLU A 237 1.43 17.39 1.72
N GLN A 238 0.87 16.22 2.02
CA GLN A 238 -0.58 16.00 2.00
C GLN A 238 -1.01 15.00 3.08
N SER A 239 -2.18 15.24 3.67
CA SER A 239 -2.86 14.34 4.59
C SER A 239 -4.17 13.82 4.00
N ILE A 240 -4.63 12.67 4.49
CA ILE A 240 -6.00 12.22 4.22
C ILE A 240 -6.96 12.98 5.13
N GLN A 241 -8.10 13.41 4.58
CA GLN A 241 -9.19 14.03 5.30
C GLN A 241 -10.45 13.15 5.20
N MET A 242 -11.08 12.94 6.34
CA MET A 242 -12.35 12.24 6.49
C MET A 242 -13.34 13.18 7.15
N CYS A 243 -14.39 13.56 6.44
CA CYS A 243 -15.42 14.46 6.98
C CYS A 243 -16.78 13.78 7.03
N MET A 244 -17.50 14.03 8.11
CA MET A 244 -18.84 13.55 8.39
C MET A 244 -19.65 14.70 8.97
N ASP A 245 -20.83 14.98 8.41
CA ASP A 245 -21.73 16.00 8.94
C ASP A 245 -22.54 15.51 10.14
N GLU A 246 -22.95 14.23 10.11
CA GLU A 246 -23.70 13.60 11.20
C GLU A 246 -23.12 12.23 11.57
N LEU A 247 -22.15 12.20 12.49
CA LEU A 247 -21.70 10.96 13.12
C LEU A 247 -22.59 10.65 14.33
N LYS A 248 -23.53 9.71 14.14
CA LYS A 248 -24.55 9.34 15.15
C LYS A 248 -23.95 8.70 16.39
N ASP A 249 -24.71 8.71 17.48
CA ASP A 249 -24.34 8.01 18.72
C ASP A 249 -24.12 6.51 18.48
N ALA A 250 -23.12 5.95 19.16
CA ALA A 250 -22.64 4.58 18.97
C ALA A 250 -22.09 4.25 17.57
N ASP A 251 -22.00 5.22 16.65
CA ASP A 251 -21.63 4.97 15.26
C ASP A 251 -20.11 5.12 15.01
N SER A 252 -19.62 4.44 13.98
CA SER A 252 -18.20 4.47 13.59
C SER A 252 -18.03 4.46 12.07
N ARG A 253 -17.22 5.38 11.56
CA ARG A 253 -16.91 5.45 10.12
C ARG A 253 -15.41 5.38 9.91
N ALA A 254 -15.01 4.65 8.87
CA ALA A 254 -13.61 4.41 8.59
C ALA A 254 -13.26 4.40 7.10
N ILE A 255 -11.97 4.59 6.84
CA ILE A 255 -11.34 4.29 5.57
C ILE A 255 -10.35 3.15 5.76
N TYR A 256 -10.12 2.38 4.71
CA TYR A 256 -9.11 1.35 4.71
C TYR A 256 -8.24 1.41 3.46
N LYS A 257 -7.06 0.82 3.58
CA LYS A 257 -6.11 0.65 2.51
C LYS A 257 -5.46 -0.73 2.63
N ASN A 258 -5.43 -1.43 1.52
CA ASN A 258 -4.70 -2.68 1.42
C ASN A 258 -3.21 -2.38 1.23
N VAL A 259 -2.39 -3.05 2.02
CA VAL A 259 -0.93 -2.92 2.02
C VAL A 259 -0.30 -4.31 2.02
N GLU A 260 1.01 -4.37 1.84
CA GLU A 260 1.79 -5.58 2.08
C GLU A 260 3.04 -5.13 2.85
N MET A 261 2.91 -5.09 4.17
CA MET A 261 3.93 -4.55 5.05
C MET A 261 4.25 -5.51 6.18
N ASP A 262 5.51 -5.45 6.59
CA ASP A 262 6.05 -6.29 7.65
C ASP A 262 6.59 -5.40 8.77
N PHE A 263 5.92 -5.45 9.92
CA PHE A 263 6.23 -4.58 11.06
C PHE A 263 7.23 -5.26 12.02
N PHE A 264 7.67 -6.48 11.71
CA PHE A 264 8.48 -7.34 12.57
C PHE A 264 9.75 -6.69 13.10
N ASN A 265 10.45 -5.91 12.27
CA ASN A 265 11.72 -5.30 12.63
C ASN A 265 11.58 -3.90 13.25
N TYR A 266 10.36 -3.45 13.55
CA TYR A 266 10.08 -2.13 14.07
C TYR A 266 9.59 -2.22 15.52
N GLY A 267 9.83 -1.18 16.30
CA GLY A 267 9.48 -1.13 17.71
C GLY A 267 8.21 -0.32 17.98
N ARG A 268 7.93 0.70 17.15
CA ARG A 268 6.80 1.62 17.40
C ARG A 268 6.08 2.00 16.11
N VAL A 269 4.77 2.22 16.22
CA VAL A 269 3.95 2.84 15.18
C VAL A 269 3.54 4.24 15.61
N LYS A 270 3.68 5.21 14.71
CA LYS A 270 3.33 6.61 14.94
C LYS A 270 2.44 7.16 13.83
N MET A 271 1.50 8.04 14.17
CA MET A 271 0.63 8.73 13.22
C MET A 271 0.11 10.04 13.83
N PHE A 272 0.14 11.12 13.05
CA PHE A 272 -0.45 12.39 13.47
C PHE A 272 -1.94 12.44 13.13
N LEU A 273 -2.72 13.03 14.03
CA LEU A 273 -4.15 13.23 13.86
C LEU A 273 -4.53 14.67 14.20
N HIS A 274 -5.41 15.24 13.38
CA HIS A 274 -6.05 16.54 13.60
C HIS A 274 -7.55 16.34 13.58
N ALA A 275 -8.29 17.01 14.47
CA ALA A 275 -9.74 16.88 14.54
C ALA A 275 -10.38 18.25 14.62
N ASN A 276 -11.08 18.64 13.55
CA ASN A 276 -11.98 19.78 13.55
C ASN A 276 -13.41 19.28 13.79
N THR A 277 -13.99 19.61 14.93
CA THR A 277 -15.28 19.07 15.38
C THR A 277 -16.00 20.02 16.34
N ASN A 278 -17.32 19.88 16.41
CA ASN A 278 -18.16 20.53 17.42
C ASN A 278 -18.20 19.76 18.76
N ALA A 279 -17.66 18.54 18.82
CA ALA A 279 -17.55 17.75 20.04
C ALA A 279 -16.57 18.38 21.05
N ALA A 280 -16.81 18.15 22.34
CA ALA A 280 -15.85 18.47 23.38
C ALA A 280 -14.68 17.47 23.40
N ASP A 281 -13.58 17.89 24.03
CA ASP A 281 -12.37 17.06 24.12
C ASP A 281 -12.67 15.72 24.81
N GLY A 282 -12.29 14.63 24.15
CA GLY A 282 -12.46 13.26 24.65
C GLY A 282 -13.82 12.62 24.40
N GLU A 283 -14.77 13.32 23.76
CA GLU A 283 -16.07 12.73 23.37
C GLU A 283 -15.94 11.80 22.15
N LEU A 284 -15.06 12.13 21.20
CA LEU A 284 -14.80 11.32 20.01
C LEU A 284 -13.47 10.59 20.11
N TYR A 285 -13.39 9.42 19.47
CA TYR A 285 -12.17 8.60 19.42
C TYR A 285 -11.75 8.38 17.99
N ALA A 286 -10.49 8.66 17.66
CA ALA A 286 -9.89 8.15 16.44
C ALA A 286 -9.31 6.76 16.72
N PHE A 287 -9.40 5.86 15.75
CA PHE A 287 -8.83 4.53 15.87
C PHE A 287 -8.10 4.08 14.60
N LEU A 288 -7.04 3.32 14.82
CA LEU A 288 -6.20 2.70 13.81
C LEU A 288 -6.27 1.18 14.00
N ARG A 289 -6.76 0.47 12.98
CA ARG A 289 -6.70 -0.99 12.91
C ARG A 289 -5.55 -1.45 12.02
N LEU A 290 -4.79 -2.41 12.53
CA LEU A 290 -3.64 -3.02 11.86
C LEU A 290 -3.78 -4.54 11.88
N GLY A 291 -3.69 -5.19 10.73
CA GLY A 291 -3.73 -6.64 10.68
C GLY A 291 -3.86 -7.22 9.28
N ASN A 292 -4.33 -8.46 9.21
CA ASN A 292 -4.54 -9.16 7.95
C ASN A 292 -5.86 -8.73 7.30
N ASP A 293 -6.88 -8.46 8.13
CA ASP A 293 -8.24 -8.12 7.70
C ASP A 293 -8.77 -6.93 8.52
N PRO A 294 -9.66 -6.09 7.95
CA PRO A 294 -10.21 -4.91 8.65
C PRO A 294 -11.19 -5.25 9.80
N ASP A 295 -11.76 -6.45 9.80
CA ASP A 295 -12.91 -6.86 10.63
C ASP A 295 -12.74 -8.18 11.39
N GLN A 296 -11.94 -9.11 10.86
CA GLN A 296 -11.78 -10.43 11.50
C GLN A 296 -10.46 -10.61 12.26
N ASN A 297 -9.37 -9.97 11.83
CA ASN A 297 -8.04 -10.19 12.38
C ASN A 297 -7.27 -8.87 12.45
N TYR A 298 -7.47 -8.13 13.55
CA TYR A 298 -6.85 -6.82 13.74
C TYR A 298 -6.47 -6.54 15.19
N TYR A 299 -5.42 -5.72 15.34
CA TYR A 299 -5.19 -4.91 16.52
C TYR A 299 -5.82 -3.55 16.31
N GLU A 300 -6.53 -3.01 17.31
CA GLU A 300 -7.08 -1.66 17.28
C GLU A 300 -6.34 -0.80 18.30
N ILE A 301 -5.90 0.38 17.86
CA ILE A 301 -5.32 1.43 18.69
C ILE A 301 -6.23 2.64 18.58
N ALA A 302 -6.92 2.99 19.65
CA ALA A 302 -7.77 4.16 19.75
C ALA A 302 -7.13 5.26 20.61
N VAL A 303 -7.44 6.51 20.29
CA VAL A 303 -7.00 7.70 21.04
C VAL A 303 -8.19 8.66 21.16
N PRO A 304 -8.47 9.20 22.36
CA PRO A 304 -9.47 10.24 22.52
C PRO A 304 -9.01 11.51 21.81
N LEU A 305 -9.90 12.11 21.03
CA LEU A 305 -9.59 13.29 20.23
C LEU A 305 -9.78 14.57 21.05
N ARG A 306 -8.78 15.45 20.93
CA ARG A 306 -8.83 16.85 21.31
C ARG A 306 -9.22 17.68 20.10
N ARG A 307 -10.21 18.56 20.25
CA ARG A 307 -10.64 19.45 19.17
C ARG A 307 -9.57 20.48 18.88
N SER A 308 -9.32 20.76 17.62
CA SER A 308 -8.44 21.83 17.16
C SER A 308 -9.25 23.10 16.93
N ASN A 309 -8.68 24.27 17.24
CA ASN A 309 -9.33 25.55 16.99
C ASN A 309 -8.97 26.03 15.57
N PRO A 310 -9.95 26.38 14.71
CA PRO A 310 -9.68 26.83 13.33
C PRO A 310 -8.73 28.03 13.20
N LEU A 311 -8.65 28.85 14.25
CA LEU A 311 -7.77 30.02 14.32
C LEU A 311 -6.31 29.66 14.62
N ASP A 312 -6.04 28.42 15.04
CA ASP A 312 -4.70 27.97 15.35
C ASP A 312 -3.89 27.81 14.06
N SER A 313 -2.63 28.23 14.10
CA SER A 313 -1.75 28.20 12.92
C SER A 313 -0.36 27.65 13.22
N SER A 314 -0.04 27.37 14.48
CA SER A 314 1.20 26.71 14.83
C SER A 314 1.10 25.20 14.57
N PRO A 315 2.19 24.54 14.12
CA PRO A 315 2.19 23.09 13.90
C PRO A 315 1.76 22.26 15.10
N GLU A 316 2.14 22.66 16.32
CA GLU A 316 1.83 21.94 17.56
C GLU A 316 0.36 22.10 17.99
N GLU A 317 -0.30 23.20 17.63
CA GLU A 317 -1.72 23.41 17.88
C GLU A 317 -2.59 22.73 16.83
N VAL A 318 -2.19 22.82 15.54
CA VAL A 318 -2.90 22.12 14.45
C VAL A 318 -2.71 20.61 14.56
N TRP A 319 -1.56 20.12 15.03
CA TRP A 319 -1.33 18.70 15.28
C TRP A 319 -1.05 18.45 16.77
N PRO A 320 -2.09 18.48 17.64
CA PRO A 320 -1.91 18.29 19.07
C PRO A 320 -1.21 16.98 19.37
N ALA A 321 -0.20 17.05 20.24
CA ALA A 321 0.52 15.86 20.67
C ALA A 321 -0.43 14.86 21.33
N GLU A 322 -1.52 15.28 21.98
CA GLU A 322 -2.52 14.41 22.57
C GLU A 322 -3.20 13.50 21.53
N ASN A 323 -3.42 14.00 20.32
CA ASN A 323 -4.06 13.26 19.22
C ASN A 323 -3.09 12.29 18.52
N GLU A 324 -1.76 12.43 18.71
CA GLU A 324 -0.79 11.55 18.06
C GLU A 324 -0.91 10.10 18.56
N ILE A 325 -1.06 9.16 17.62
CA ILE A 325 -0.84 7.74 17.90
C ILE A 325 0.67 7.54 17.99
N ASP A 326 1.16 7.06 19.12
CA ASP A 326 2.56 6.69 19.34
C ASP A 326 2.61 5.53 20.33
N ILE A 327 2.59 4.31 19.80
CA ILE A 327 2.51 3.09 20.62
C ILE A 327 3.63 2.11 20.27
N ALA A 328 4.17 1.46 21.30
CA ALA A 328 5.12 0.37 21.12
C ALA A 328 4.37 -0.88 20.64
N LEU A 329 4.89 -1.53 19.60
CA LEU A 329 4.30 -2.76 19.06
C LEU A 329 4.34 -3.89 20.09
N ASP A 330 5.32 -3.88 20.99
CA ASP A 330 5.42 -4.82 22.11
C ASP A 330 4.19 -4.80 23.03
N GLU A 331 3.48 -3.67 23.16
CA GLU A 331 2.23 -3.58 23.94
C GLU A 331 1.08 -4.35 23.27
N LEU A 332 1.06 -4.36 21.93
CA LEU A 332 0.09 -5.15 21.15
C LEU A 332 0.39 -6.65 21.29
N TYR A 333 1.67 -7.03 21.19
CA TYR A 333 2.11 -8.42 21.41
C TYR A 333 1.80 -8.90 22.82
N ALA A 334 2.04 -8.06 23.83
CA ALA A 334 1.71 -8.37 25.21
C ALA A 334 0.21 -8.60 25.40
N LEU A 335 -0.65 -7.79 24.75
CA LEU A 335 -2.10 -7.98 24.79
C LEU A 335 -2.52 -9.32 24.16
N LYS A 336 -1.91 -9.73 23.05
CA LYS A 336 -2.15 -11.04 22.42
C LYS A 336 -1.75 -12.20 23.33
N VAL A 337 -0.58 -12.13 23.96
CA VAL A 337 -0.10 -13.14 24.92
C VAL A 337 -1.02 -13.22 26.14
N GLU A 338 -1.47 -12.08 26.66
CA GLU A 338 -2.41 -12.01 27.79
C GLU A 338 -3.75 -12.69 27.45
N ARG A 339 -4.29 -12.42 26.26
CA ARG A 339 -5.51 -13.08 25.76
C ARG A 339 -5.33 -14.59 25.65
N ASP A 340 -4.25 -15.02 25.00
CA ASP A 340 -3.99 -16.44 24.71
C ASP A 340 -3.76 -17.24 25.99
N ARG A 341 -3.04 -16.67 26.98
CA ARG A 341 -2.88 -17.28 28.32
C ARG A 341 -4.22 -17.48 29.02
N ASN A 342 -5.16 -16.56 28.82
CA ASN A 342 -6.51 -16.65 29.39
C ASN A 342 -7.46 -17.56 28.58
N ASN A 343 -7.00 -18.19 27.50
CA ASN A 343 -7.82 -18.99 26.58
C ASN A 343 -9.10 -18.27 26.12
N PHE A 344 -9.01 -16.94 25.92
CA PHE A 344 -10.16 -16.12 25.55
C PHE A 344 -10.57 -16.36 24.08
N SER A 345 -11.88 -16.26 23.79
CA SER A 345 -12.41 -16.52 22.46
C SER A 345 -11.84 -15.57 21.40
N LEU A 346 -11.47 -16.11 20.24
CA LEU A 346 -11.01 -15.32 19.08
C LEU A 346 -12.17 -14.59 18.37
N SER A 347 -13.41 -15.00 18.61
CA SER A 347 -14.61 -14.39 18.01
C SER A 347 -15.10 -13.14 18.73
N GLN A 348 -14.37 -12.67 19.75
CA GLN A 348 -14.74 -11.52 20.56
C GLN A 348 -13.54 -10.58 20.73
N ALA A 349 -13.83 -9.29 20.85
CA ALA A 349 -12.80 -8.29 21.13
C ALA A 349 -12.26 -8.46 22.55
N TYR A 350 -10.94 -8.50 22.69
CA TYR A 350 -10.24 -8.59 23.97
C TYR A 350 -9.51 -7.28 24.27
N PRO A 351 -9.60 -6.75 25.51
CA PRO A 351 -10.38 -7.27 26.64
C PRO A 351 -11.89 -7.08 26.46
N LEU A 352 -12.69 -7.93 27.12
CA LEU A 352 -14.16 -7.88 27.04
C LEU A 352 -14.74 -6.64 27.76
N ASN A 353 -14.15 -6.28 28.90
CA ASN A 353 -14.61 -5.16 29.75
C ASN A 353 -14.21 -3.77 29.22
N GLY A 354 -13.91 -3.67 27.92
CA GLY A 354 -13.40 -2.46 27.27
C GLY A 354 -11.91 -2.54 26.93
N PRO A 355 -11.40 -1.54 26.19
CA PRO A 355 -10.01 -1.50 25.77
C PRO A 355 -9.04 -1.37 26.95
N LYS A 356 -7.84 -1.96 26.80
CA LYS A 356 -6.76 -1.79 27.76
C LYS A 356 -6.11 -0.43 27.56
N GLN A 357 -5.98 0.35 28.62
CA GLN A 357 -5.32 1.65 28.55
C GLN A 357 -3.79 1.49 28.62
N VAL A 358 -3.10 2.11 27.65
CA VAL A 358 -1.64 2.20 27.57
C VAL A 358 -1.26 3.65 27.36
N GLY A 359 -0.89 4.34 28.45
CA GLY A 359 -0.72 5.79 28.43
C GLY A 359 -2.03 6.51 28.09
N LYS A 360 -2.04 7.23 26.96
CA LYS A 360 -3.22 7.91 26.41
C LYS A 360 -3.97 7.07 25.37
N HIS A 361 -3.41 5.93 24.96
CA HIS A 361 -3.99 5.06 23.94
C HIS A 361 -4.84 3.96 24.58
N LEU A 362 -5.81 3.49 23.83
CA LEU A 362 -6.72 2.41 24.18
C LEU A 362 -6.52 1.28 23.17
N ILE A 363 -6.13 0.09 23.62
CA ILE A 363 -5.83 -1.02 22.71
C ILE A 363 -6.80 -2.20 22.86
N ARG A 364 -7.13 -2.82 21.74
CA ARG A 364 -7.90 -4.07 21.64
C ARG A 364 -7.31 -5.00 20.60
N ILE A 365 -7.68 -6.27 20.71
CA ILE A 365 -7.36 -7.31 19.73
C ILE A 365 -8.61 -8.12 19.41
N PHE A 366 -8.83 -8.40 18.12
CA PHE A 366 -9.90 -9.27 17.63
C PHE A 366 -9.34 -10.31 16.66
N GLY A 367 -9.76 -11.57 16.77
CA GLY A 367 -9.22 -12.67 15.96
C GLY A 367 -7.75 -12.96 16.24
N ARG A 368 -6.99 -13.41 15.24
CA ARG A 368 -5.54 -13.68 15.39
C ARG A 368 -4.74 -12.86 14.37
N PRO A 369 -4.64 -11.53 14.57
CA PRO A 369 -3.85 -10.68 13.68
C PRO A 369 -2.37 -11.06 13.69
N ASP A 370 -1.72 -10.75 12.58
CA ASP A 370 -0.29 -10.91 12.36
C ASP A 370 0.33 -9.60 11.85
N LEU A 371 1.21 -8.99 12.66
CA LEU A 371 1.95 -7.78 12.30
C LEU A 371 3.20 -8.05 11.44
N ALA A 372 3.63 -9.30 11.26
CA ALA A 372 4.67 -9.64 10.30
C ALA A 372 4.14 -9.64 8.85
N GLY A 373 2.81 -9.73 8.68
CA GLY A 373 2.14 -9.76 7.39
C GLY A 373 0.90 -8.85 7.34
N VAL A 374 1.07 -7.56 7.67
CA VAL A 374 -0.01 -6.57 7.63
C VAL A 374 -0.51 -6.41 6.20
N ARG A 375 -1.80 -6.69 6.00
CA ARG A 375 -2.48 -6.59 4.71
C ARG A 375 -3.51 -5.48 4.65
N SER A 376 -4.02 -5.07 5.80
CA SER A 376 -5.05 -4.04 5.92
C SER A 376 -4.66 -3.03 6.99
N ILE A 377 -4.77 -1.76 6.63
CA ILE A 377 -4.72 -0.63 7.56
C ILE A 377 -6.05 0.10 7.45
N LEU A 378 -6.74 0.29 8.57
CA LEU A 378 -8.00 1.01 8.63
C LEU A 378 -7.87 2.16 9.64
N ILE A 379 -8.31 3.34 9.24
CA ILE A 379 -8.31 4.56 10.05
C ILE A 379 -9.76 5.00 10.16
N GLY A 380 -10.23 5.25 11.37
CA GLY A 380 -11.62 5.63 11.60
C GLY A 380 -11.80 6.59 12.76
N VAL A 381 -13.03 7.08 12.87
CA VAL A 381 -13.53 7.85 14.00
C VAL A 381 -14.77 7.17 14.56
N ARG A 382 -14.88 7.17 15.88
CA ARG A 382 -15.93 6.53 16.66
C ARG A 382 -16.58 7.56 17.58
N ASN A 383 -17.91 7.60 17.55
CA ASN A 383 -18.72 8.25 18.57
C ASN A 383 -19.19 7.15 19.55
N PRO A 384 -18.66 7.11 20.79
CA PRO A 384 -19.04 6.09 21.76
C PRO A 384 -20.53 6.22 22.11
N GLN A 385 -21.14 5.13 22.55
CA GLN A 385 -22.53 5.17 22.99
C GLN A 385 -22.67 6.01 24.26
N THR A 386 -23.58 6.97 24.24
CA THR A 386 -23.83 7.93 25.31
C THR A 386 -25.32 8.02 25.62
N ILE A 387 -25.66 8.51 26.83
CA ILE A 387 -27.07 8.60 27.28
C ILE A 387 -27.83 9.70 26.51
N ASP A 388 -27.12 10.74 26.08
CA ASP A 388 -27.67 11.91 25.40
C ASP A 388 -27.81 11.73 23.88
N GLN A 389 -27.35 10.60 23.31
CA GLN A 389 -27.53 10.21 21.91
C GLN A 389 -27.13 11.30 20.91
N ARG A 390 -26.08 12.07 21.23
CA ARG A 390 -25.65 13.20 20.40
C ARG A 390 -24.96 12.74 19.14
N SER A 391 -25.27 13.41 18.03
CA SER A 391 -24.50 13.34 16.81
C SER A 391 -23.50 14.50 16.71
N TYR A 392 -22.34 14.24 16.11
CA TYR A 392 -21.27 15.22 15.95
C TYR A 392 -20.87 15.38 14.49
N GLN A 393 -20.48 16.60 14.14
CA GLN A 393 -19.78 16.90 12.90
C GLN A 393 -18.28 16.78 13.16
N ILE A 394 -17.55 16.10 12.28
CA ILE A 394 -16.10 15.97 12.40
C ILE A 394 -15.43 15.89 11.04
N CYS A 395 -14.33 16.63 10.90
CA CYS A 395 -13.31 16.44 9.89
C CYS A 395 -12.00 16.00 10.55
N LEU A 396 -11.67 14.72 10.40
CA LEU A 396 -10.42 14.12 10.87
C LEU A 396 -9.36 14.19 9.77
N TRP A 397 -8.17 14.67 10.08
CA TRP A 397 -6.99 14.48 9.23
C TRP A 397 -6.05 13.45 9.83
N ALA A 398 -5.50 12.58 9.00
CA ALA A 398 -4.47 11.63 9.39
C ALA A 398 -3.24 11.79 8.51
N ASN A 399 -2.08 11.89 9.15
CA ASN A 399 -0.81 12.11 8.46
C ASN A 399 0.33 11.25 9.02
N GLU A 400 1.33 11.03 8.17
CA GLU A 400 2.63 10.47 8.52
C GLU A 400 2.52 9.17 9.37
N LEU A 401 1.74 8.20 8.88
CA LEU A 401 1.71 6.85 9.46
C LEU A 401 3.06 6.18 9.19
N ARG A 402 3.89 6.09 10.24
CA ARG A 402 5.28 5.62 10.15
C ARG A 402 5.59 4.57 11.22
N LEU A 403 6.55 3.73 10.90
CA LEU A 403 7.16 2.79 11.83
C LEU A 403 8.55 3.29 12.23
N THR A 404 8.87 3.18 13.52
CA THR A 404 10.12 3.67 14.09
C THR A 404 10.75 2.63 15.00
N ASP A 405 11.94 2.92 15.53
CA ASP A 405 12.69 2.06 16.45
C ASP A 405 13.02 0.68 15.88
N PHE A 406 13.85 0.65 14.86
CA PHE A 406 14.34 -0.59 14.28
C PHE A 406 15.01 -1.49 15.30
N ASN A 407 14.79 -2.80 15.21
CA ASN A 407 15.56 -3.78 15.96
C ASN A 407 17.03 -3.72 15.53
N ARG A 408 17.93 -3.37 16.46
CA ARG A 408 19.37 -3.22 16.25
C ARG A 408 20.19 -4.41 16.76
N GLN A 409 19.55 -5.55 17.02
CA GLN A 409 20.26 -6.73 17.49
C GLN A 409 21.35 -7.15 16.50
N ALA A 410 22.59 -7.21 16.99
CA ALA A 410 23.72 -7.62 16.19
C ALA A 410 23.67 -9.13 15.94
N GLY A 411 23.79 -9.53 14.68
CA GLY A 411 23.97 -10.92 14.29
C GLY A 411 25.44 -11.24 14.04
N TYR A 412 25.84 -12.49 14.24
CA TYR A 412 27.13 -13.00 13.82
C TYR A 412 26.97 -14.28 13.01
N ALA A 413 28.00 -14.59 12.23
CA ALA A 413 28.12 -15.85 11.53
C ALA A 413 29.50 -16.45 11.72
N LEU A 414 29.54 -17.77 11.84
CA LEU A 414 30.74 -18.60 11.89
C LEU A 414 30.67 -19.58 10.73
N ASN A 415 31.69 -19.53 9.87
CA ASN A 415 31.88 -20.52 8.82
C ASN A 415 33.26 -21.16 9.03
N SER A 416 33.27 -22.46 9.30
CA SER A 416 34.47 -23.25 9.47
C SER A 416 34.47 -24.39 8.46
N ALA A 417 35.59 -24.57 7.76
CA ALA A 417 35.77 -25.67 6.82
C ALA A 417 37.10 -26.36 7.14
N LEU A 418 37.06 -27.68 7.25
CA LEU A 418 38.22 -28.52 7.51
C LEU A 418 38.28 -29.61 6.44
N THR A 419 39.44 -29.76 5.81
CA THR A 419 39.70 -30.88 4.90
C THR A 419 40.96 -31.58 5.33
N ALA A 420 40.85 -32.89 5.60
CA ALA A 420 41.96 -33.75 5.97
C ALA A 420 42.15 -34.82 4.88
N LYS A 421 43.36 -34.91 4.34
CA LYS A 421 43.73 -35.94 3.36
C LYS A 421 44.61 -36.99 4.02
N LEU A 422 44.14 -38.23 4.05
CA LEU A 422 44.81 -39.41 4.59
C LEU A 422 45.51 -40.15 3.45
N ALA A 423 46.65 -39.61 3.00
CA ALA A 423 47.44 -40.11 1.88
C ALA A 423 46.57 -40.39 0.63
N ASP A 424 46.65 -41.61 0.07
CA ASP A 424 45.85 -42.08 -1.07
C ASP A 424 44.57 -42.82 -0.65
N PHE A 425 44.33 -42.97 0.65
CA PHE A 425 43.24 -43.79 1.18
C PHE A 425 41.94 -43.00 1.30
N ALA A 426 41.96 -41.84 1.94
CA ALA A 426 40.72 -41.10 2.19
C ALA A 426 40.91 -39.57 2.20
N THR A 427 39.86 -38.85 1.85
CA THR A 427 39.75 -37.40 2.06
C THR A 427 38.47 -37.15 2.83
N VAL A 428 38.58 -36.50 3.98
CA VAL A 428 37.45 -36.14 4.84
C VAL A 428 37.33 -34.63 4.83
N SER A 429 36.17 -34.12 4.45
CA SER A 429 35.84 -32.70 4.47
C SER A 429 34.67 -32.48 5.40
N GLY A 430 34.81 -31.52 6.32
CA GLY A 430 33.76 -31.06 7.22
C GLY A 430 33.52 -29.57 7.03
N THR A 431 32.26 -29.15 6.97
CA THR A 431 31.88 -27.74 7.05
C THR A 431 30.90 -27.52 8.19
N LEU A 432 31.14 -26.48 8.99
CA LEU A 432 30.24 -25.99 10.03
C LEU A 432 29.86 -24.56 9.67
N ARG A 433 28.56 -24.29 9.60
CA ARG A 433 27.98 -22.97 9.35
C ARG A 433 27.02 -22.68 10.48
N TYR A 434 27.20 -21.53 11.11
CA TYR A 434 26.33 -21.06 12.16
C TYR A 434 26.05 -19.58 11.93
N ASN A 435 24.79 -19.17 11.92
CA ASN A 435 24.43 -17.76 11.86
C ASN A 435 23.26 -17.49 12.79
N THR A 436 23.33 -16.36 13.49
CA THR A 436 22.29 -15.93 14.42
C THR A 436 21.27 -15.04 13.72
N PHE A 437 20.19 -14.77 14.45
CA PHE A 437 19.23 -13.73 14.11
C PHE A 437 19.90 -12.39 13.82
N GLY A 438 19.37 -11.64 12.86
CA GLY A 438 19.84 -10.32 12.45
C GLY A 438 21.09 -10.34 11.56
N PHE A 439 21.69 -11.51 11.31
CA PHE A 439 22.85 -11.59 10.41
C PHE A 439 22.42 -11.37 8.94
N GLY A 440 23.17 -10.54 8.22
CA GLY A 440 22.93 -10.24 6.81
C GLY A 440 24.13 -9.52 6.20
N SER A 441 24.14 -9.36 4.88
CA SER A 441 25.16 -8.58 4.18
C SER A 441 25.00 -7.07 4.44
N ILE A 442 26.04 -6.28 4.19
CA ILE A 442 26.00 -4.81 4.40
C ILE A 442 24.92 -4.14 3.56
N ASN A 443 24.68 -4.65 2.35
CA ASN A 443 23.66 -4.16 1.43
C ASN A 443 22.26 -4.74 1.68
N SER A 444 22.09 -5.66 2.63
CA SER A 444 20.78 -6.25 2.93
C SER A 444 19.85 -5.23 3.57
N LYS A 445 18.60 -5.18 3.09
CA LYS A 445 17.55 -4.44 3.79
C LYS A 445 17.27 -5.10 5.13
N ILE A 446 16.73 -4.34 6.07
CA ILE A 446 16.41 -4.84 7.43
C ILE A 446 15.47 -6.06 7.36
N SER A 447 14.49 -6.04 6.45
CA SER A 447 13.55 -7.15 6.23
C SER A 447 14.17 -8.42 5.65
N GLU A 448 15.35 -8.32 5.01
CA GLU A 448 16.07 -9.39 4.32
C GLU A 448 17.10 -10.10 5.22
N ARG A 449 17.35 -9.56 6.43
CA ARG A 449 18.28 -10.15 7.39
C ARG A 449 17.72 -11.46 7.95
N ALA A 450 18.61 -12.34 8.41
CA ALA A 450 18.25 -13.64 8.97
C ALA A 450 17.26 -13.49 10.12
N ARG A 451 16.10 -14.15 10.02
CA ARG A 451 15.04 -14.16 11.05
C ARG A 451 15.12 -15.36 11.98
N GLU A 452 16.08 -16.23 11.73
CA GLU A 452 16.21 -17.53 12.37
C GLU A 452 17.68 -17.75 12.72
N GLU A 453 17.90 -18.54 13.76
CA GLU A 453 19.21 -19.07 14.07
C GLU A 453 19.39 -20.40 13.35
N ARG A 454 20.39 -20.49 12.48
CA ARG A 454 20.64 -21.68 11.68
C ARG A 454 22.00 -22.26 12.01
N THR A 455 22.00 -23.55 12.32
CA THR A 455 23.20 -24.38 12.50
C THR A 455 23.18 -25.46 11.42
N ALA A 456 24.17 -25.46 10.55
CA ALA A 456 24.33 -26.48 9.53
C ALA A 456 25.73 -27.08 9.63
N TYR A 457 25.81 -28.41 9.63
CA TYR A 457 27.08 -29.11 9.54
C TYR A 457 27.00 -30.23 8.52
N ASP A 458 28.04 -30.30 7.70
CA ASP A 458 28.17 -31.25 6.61
C ASP A 458 29.50 -31.98 6.77
N LEU A 459 29.45 -33.31 6.75
CA LEU A 459 30.61 -34.18 6.78
C LEU A 459 30.57 -35.05 5.52
N THR A 460 31.63 -35.01 4.73
CA THR A 460 31.78 -35.83 3.54
C THR A 460 33.12 -36.55 3.57
N ALA A 461 33.11 -37.86 3.40
CA ALA A 461 34.30 -38.69 3.35
C ALA A 461 34.34 -39.46 2.04
N THR A 462 35.36 -39.19 1.23
CA THR A 462 35.69 -39.98 0.03
C THR A 462 36.78 -40.98 0.41
N VAL A 463 36.47 -42.27 0.34
CA VAL A 463 37.31 -43.37 0.78
C VAL A 463 37.57 -44.31 -0.39
N ASN A 464 38.84 -44.58 -0.68
CA ASN A 464 39.28 -45.64 -1.58
C ASN A 464 39.40 -46.94 -0.78
N ALA A 465 38.28 -47.64 -0.62
CA ALA A 465 38.21 -48.84 0.20
C ALA A 465 39.11 -49.99 -0.33
N ASP A 466 39.54 -49.93 -1.61
CA ASP A 466 40.50 -50.89 -2.18
C ASP A 466 41.85 -50.90 -1.46
N LYS A 467 42.26 -49.80 -0.84
CA LYS A 467 43.55 -49.68 -0.16
C LYS A 467 43.61 -50.46 1.17
N LEU A 468 42.48 -50.93 1.69
CA LEU A 468 42.43 -51.77 2.90
C LEU A 468 42.64 -53.26 2.60
N LEU A 469 42.58 -53.66 1.32
CA LEU A 469 42.79 -55.04 0.91
C LEU A 469 44.30 -55.32 0.76
N PRO A 470 44.86 -56.34 1.44
CA PRO A 470 46.27 -56.67 1.31
C PRO A 470 46.58 -57.23 -0.08
N GLY A 471 47.59 -56.69 -0.78
CA GLY A 471 48.03 -57.16 -2.09
C GLY A 471 47.52 -56.33 -3.28
N ASN A 472 48.18 -56.47 -4.44
CA ASN A 472 47.80 -55.74 -5.67
C ASN A 472 46.74 -56.51 -6.46
N HIS A 473 45.49 -56.46 -6.01
CA HIS A 473 44.37 -57.16 -6.66
C HIS A 473 43.74 -56.41 -7.83
N GLY A 474 44.14 -55.15 -8.06
CA GLY A 474 43.60 -54.30 -9.12
C GLY A 474 42.15 -53.84 -8.90
N ILE A 475 41.50 -54.20 -7.80
CA ILE A 475 40.13 -53.78 -7.48
C ILE A 475 40.14 -52.29 -7.11
N LYS A 476 39.14 -51.54 -7.57
CA LYS A 476 38.91 -50.13 -7.23
C LYS A 476 37.53 -49.98 -6.61
N ILE A 477 37.49 -49.45 -5.39
CA ILE A 477 36.24 -49.26 -4.63
C ILE A 477 36.19 -47.82 -4.12
N PRO A 478 35.84 -46.85 -4.98
CA PRO A 478 35.57 -45.47 -4.57
C PRO A 478 34.23 -45.41 -3.84
N MET A 479 34.28 -45.05 -2.56
CA MET A 479 33.13 -44.88 -1.69
C MET A 479 33.04 -43.43 -1.25
N LEU A 480 31.86 -42.82 -1.39
CA LEU A 480 31.52 -41.51 -0.86
C LEU A 480 30.51 -41.70 0.26
N VAL A 481 30.83 -41.24 1.46
CA VAL A 481 29.92 -41.17 2.59
C VAL A 481 29.63 -39.70 2.87
N SER A 482 28.36 -39.33 2.95
CA SER A 482 27.95 -37.98 3.32
C SER A 482 26.97 -38.01 4.47
N TYR A 483 27.11 -37.03 5.37
CA TYR A 483 26.21 -36.77 6.47
C TYR A 483 26.03 -35.26 6.58
N GLN A 484 24.80 -34.79 6.54
CA GLN A 484 24.44 -33.39 6.63
C GLN A 484 23.30 -33.27 7.64
N ASN A 485 23.40 -32.28 8.52
CA ASN A 485 22.32 -31.91 9.41
C ASN A 485 22.20 -30.39 9.43
N THR A 486 20.98 -29.91 9.20
CA THR A 486 20.62 -28.51 9.35
C THR A 486 19.54 -28.42 10.42
N THR A 487 19.81 -27.65 11.47
CA THR A 487 18.85 -27.27 12.50
C THR A 487 18.59 -25.78 12.43
N ILE A 488 17.32 -25.42 12.30
CA ILE A 488 16.84 -24.05 12.29
C ILE A 488 16.00 -23.85 13.55
N LYS A 489 16.41 -22.90 14.37
CA LYS A 489 15.64 -22.42 15.51
C LYS A 489 15.00 -21.10 15.09
N PRO A 490 13.66 -21.03 14.96
CA PRO A 490 13.02 -19.75 14.76
C PRO A 490 13.28 -18.86 16.00
N GLN A 491 13.19 -17.54 15.85
CA GLN A 491 13.16 -16.60 16.99
C GLN A 491 11.74 -16.20 17.39
N TYR A 492 10.78 -16.51 16.51
CA TYR A 492 9.38 -16.15 16.63
C TYR A 492 8.52 -17.39 16.46
N ASP A 493 7.33 -17.38 17.02
CA ASP A 493 6.43 -18.51 16.99
C ASP A 493 5.97 -18.78 15.53
N PRO A 494 6.23 -19.97 14.94
CA PRO A 494 5.75 -20.30 13.59
C PRO A 494 4.22 -20.33 13.44
N ALA A 495 3.48 -20.53 14.54
CA ALA A 495 2.03 -20.42 14.62
C ALA A 495 1.55 -18.97 14.78
N ASN A 496 2.40 -18.08 15.31
CA ASN A 496 2.14 -16.66 15.53
C ASN A 496 3.38 -15.83 15.15
N PRO A 497 3.59 -15.54 13.86
CA PRO A 497 4.84 -14.95 13.36
C PRO A 497 5.20 -13.57 13.94
N ASP A 498 4.22 -12.89 14.55
CA ASP A 498 4.36 -11.61 15.22
C ASP A 498 4.86 -11.72 16.68
N LEU A 499 4.85 -12.91 17.29
CA LEU A 499 5.28 -13.12 18.67
C LEU A 499 6.68 -13.73 18.76
N LYS A 500 7.54 -13.13 19.59
CA LYS A 500 8.84 -13.72 19.95
C LYS A 500 8.61 -15.02 20.72
N ILE A 501 9.47 -16.02 20.51
CA ILE A 501 9.34 -17.32 21.20
C ILE A 501 9.37 -17.14 22.71
N ASP A 502 10.24 -16.29 23.26
CA ASP A 502 10.30 -16.06 24.71
C ASP A 502 8.95 -15.57 25.27
N ALA A 503 8.24 -14.72 24.52
CA ALA A 503 6.92 -14.23 24.89
C ALA A 503 5.85 -15.32 24.73
N ALA A 504 5.91 -16.10 23.66
CA ALA A 504 5.04 -17.26 23.46
C ALA A 504 5.24 -18.32 24.57
N LEU A 505 6.48 -18.57 24.98
CA LEU A 505 6.82 -19.52 26.05
C LEU A 505 6.26 -19.09 27.41
N ALA A 506 6.06 -17.79 27.62
CA ALA A 506 5.44 -17.26 28.83
C ALA A 506 3.94 -17.58 28.93
N SER A 507 3.29 -18.03 27.85
CA SER A 507 1.90 -18.50 27.90
C SER A 507 1.75 -19.91 28.50
N PHE A 508 2.82 -20.71 28.52
CA PHE A 508 2.82 -22.07 29.10
C PHE A 508 3.16 -22.06 30.59
N GLU A 509 2.46 -22.89 31.35
CA GLU A 509 2.59 -22.97 32.81
C GLU A 509 3.79 -23.81 33.25
N THR A 510 4.08 -24.91 32.55
CA THR A 510 5.11 -25.88 32.95
C THR A 510 6.34 -25.89 32.04
N GLU A 511 7.50 -26.25 32.59
CA GLU A 511 8.75 -26.34 31.80
C GLU A 511 8.72 -27.48 30.77
N SER A 512 8.03 -28.58 31.09
CA SER A 512 7.86 -29.71 30.19
C SER A 512 7.11 -29.32 28.91
N GLU A 513 6.05 -28.50 29.04
CA GLU A 513 5.30 -27.98 27.89
C GLU A 513 6.16 -27.06 27.03
N ARG A 514 6.97 -26.20 27.66
CA ARG A 514 7.91 -25.31 26.96
C ARG A 514 8.91 -26.08 26.13
N GLU A 515 9.54 -27.12 26.70
CA GLU A 515 10.50 -27.95 25.98
C GLU A 515 9.83 -28.75 24.85
N ALA A 516 8.65 -29.31 25.09
CA ALA A 516 7.89 -30.04 24.08
C ALA A 516 7.53 -29.13 22.88
N TYR A 517 7.12 -27.90 23.17
CA TYR A 517 6.80 -26.90 22.16
C TYR A 517 8.05 -26.43 21.39
N LEU A 518 9.15 -26.13 22.07
CA LEU A 518 10.45 -25.82 21.45
C LEU A 518 10.92 -26.93 20.50
N ASN A 519 10.70 -28.19 20.85
CA ASN A 519 11.04 -29.32 19.99
C ASN A 519 10.13 -29.46 18.77
N THR A 520 8.92 -28.90 18.83
CA THR A 520 7.94 -28.95 17.73
C THR A 520 8.20 -27.84 16.71
N ILE A 521 8.62 -26.65 17.15
CA ILE A 521 8.86 -25.50 16.28
C ILE A 521 10.22 -25.53 15.55
N ARG A 522 11.18 -26.35 16.01
CA ARG A 522 12.49 -26.50 15.36
C ARG A 522 12.36 -27.23 14.02
N ASP A 523 12.90 -26.64 12.95
CA ASP A 523 13.06 -27.33 11.66
C ASP A 523 14.40 -28.05 11.66
N VAL A 524 14.36 -29.37 11.47
CA VAL A 524 15.52 -30.25 11.45
C VAL A 524 15.47 -31.04 10.14
N GLU A 525 16.52 -30.89 9.35
CA GLU A 525 16.75 -31.63 8.13
C GLU A 525 18.04 -32.45 8.25
N GLU A 526 17.91 -33.76 8.12
CA GLU A 526 19.01 -34.71 8.17
C GLU A 526 19.13 -35.44 6.82
N ARG A 527 20.32 -35.41 6.22
CA ARG A 527 20.61 -36.13 4.98
C ARG A 527 21.82 -37.02 5.18
N ARG A 528 21.71 -38.29 4.84
CA ARG A 528 22.82 -39.24 4.88
C ARG A 528 22.86 -40.07 3.61
N GLY A 529 24.06 -40.36 3.13
CA GLY A 529 24.22 -41.09 1.89
C GLY A 529 25.50 -41.89 1.83
N ILE A 530 25.44 -42.99 1.10
CA ILE A 530 26.58 -43.84 0.78
C ILE A 530 26.51 -44.16 -0.70
N ASN A 531 27.53 -43.73 -1.44
CA ASN A 531 27.63 -43.92 -2.89
C ASN A 531 28.92 -44.64 -3.25
N PHE A 532 28.78 -45.80 -3.87
CA PHE A 532 29.84 -46.53 -4.56
C PHE A 532 29.79 -46.18 -6.04
N THR A 533 30.86 -45.55 -6.54
CA THR A 533 30.89 -45.10 -7.94
C THR A 533 31.94 -45.88 -8.70
N ASN A 534 31.54 -46.50 -9.82
CA ASN A 534 32.45 -47.17 -10.74
C ASN A 534 33.36 -48.20 -10.03
N VAL A 535 32.76 -49.04 -9.18
CA VAL A 535 33.44 -50.18 -8.58
C VAL A 535 33.79 -51.15 -9.70
N ARG A 536 35.10 -51.37 -9.89
CA ARG A 536 35.61 -52.14 -11.03
C ARG A 536 36.91 -52.83 -10.68
N LYS A 537 37.25 -53.85 -11.45
CA LYS A 537 38.56 -54.48 -11.40
C LYS A 537 39.41 -53.97 -12.57
N THR A 538 40.67 -53.66 -12.27
CA THR A 538 41.67 -53.26 -13.26
C THR A 538 42.68 -54.38 -13.42
N LYS A 539 43.21 -54.52 -14.64
CA LYS A 539 44.22 -55.54 -14.93
C LYS A 539 45.52 -55.20 -14.24
N VAL A 540 46.06 -56.18 -13.50
CA VAL A 540 47.31 -56.05 -12.75
C VAL A 540 48.53 -56.44 -13.60
N LYS A 541 48.35 -57.36 -14.57
CA LYS A 541 49.40 -57.81 -15.50
C LYS A 541 49.33 -57.02 -16.81
N LYS A 542 50.44 -56.38 -17.21
CA LYS A 542 50.53 -55.56 -18.42
C LYS A 542 50.38 -56.36 -19.73
N ASP A 543 50.78 -57.63 -19.75
CA ASP A 543 50.79 -58.48 -20.96
C ASP A 543 49.60 -59.45 -21.06
N ALA A 544 48.56 -59.27 -20.24
CA ALA A 544 47.38 -60.14 -20.26
C ALA A 544 46.48 -59.82 -21.48
N LYS A 545 46.20 -60.83 -22.31
CA LYS A 545 45.25 -60.70 -23.43
C LYS A 545 43.87 -60.25 -22.92
N SER A 546 43.23 -59.35 -23.64
CA SER A 546 41.88 -58.88 -23.33
C SER A 546 40.84 -59.71 -24.04
N HIS A 547 39.92 -60.27 -23.25
CA HIS A 547 38.76 -60.98 -23.74
C HIS A 547 37.49 -60.17 -23.42
N ILE A 548 36.44 -60.37 -24.21
CA ILE A 548 35.16 -59.67 -24.06
C ILE A 548 34.51 -60.04 -22.71
N TYR A 549 34.75 -61.26 -22.23
CA TYR A 549 34.21 -61.81 -20.97
C TYR A 549 35.08 -61.51 -19.73
N ASP A 550 36.11 -60.67 -19.85
CA ASP A 550 36.94 -60.27 -18.71
C ASP A 550 36.09 -59.52 -17.67
N ILE A 551 36.24 -59.88 -16.39
CA ILE A 551 35.52 -59.21 -15.28
C ILE A 551 35.92 -57.73 -15.16
N GLU A 552 37.09 -57.37 -15.70
CA GLU A 552 37.59 -56.01 -15.80
C GLU A 552 36.76 -55.11 -16.76
N ASN A 553 35.88 -55.70 -17.59
CA ASN A 553 34.97 -54.96 -18.47
C ASN A 553 33.64 -54.57 -17.77
N PHE A 554 33.41 -55.03 -16.54
CA PHE A 554 32.20 -54.72 -15.78
C PHE A 554 32.47 -53.62 -14.74
N SER A 555 31.51 -52.70 -14.60
CA SER A 555 31.50 -51.68 -13.56
C SER A 555 30.18 -51.73 -12.80
N PHE A 556 30.26 -51.68 -11.47
CA PHE A 556 29.11 -51.61 -10.59
C PHE A 556 29.05 -50.24 -9.93
N SER A 557 27.87 -49.62 -9.86
CA SER A 557 27.65 -48.40 -9.11
C SER A 557 26.41 -48.59 -8.25
N TYR A 558 26.48 -48.16 -7.00
CA TYR A 558 25.35 -48.25 -6.08
C TYR A 558 25.30 -46.97 -5.25
N SER A 559 24.13 -46.38 -5.13
CA SER A 559 23.89 -45.18 -4.34
C SER A 559 22.68 -45.40 -3.45
N TYR A 560 22.88 -45.08 -2.18
CA TYR A 560 21.84 -44.97 -1.18
C TYR A 560 21.85 -43.56 -0.61
N SER A 561 20.69 -42.92 -0.56
CA SER A 561 20.52 -41.66 0.15
C SER A 561 19.21 -41.65 0.92
N GLU A 562 19.26 -41.14 2.14
CA GLU A 562 18.11 -40.89 2.98
C GLU A 562 18.09 -39.42 3.39
N ALA A 563 16.92 -38.80 3.21
CA ALA A 563 16.65 -37.45 3.68
C ALA A 563 15.44 -37.51 4.62
N SER A 564 15.63 -37.06 5.86
CA SER A 564 14.56 -36.89 6.84
C SER A 564 14.38 -35.42 7.15
N ARG A 565 13.14 -34.95 7.23
CA ARG A 565 12.81 -33.59 7.64
C ARG A 565 11.67 -33.60 8.66
N ARG A 566 11.82 -32.79 9.70
CA ARG A 566 10.76 -32.45 10.65
C ARG A 566 10.71 -30.94 10.81
N SER A 567 9.52 -30.37 10.75
CA SER A 567 9.29 -28.94 10.97
C SER A 567 7.96 -28.73 11.70
N PHE A 568 7.64 -27.48 12.04
CA PHE A 568 6.35 -27.14 12.65
C PHE A 568 5.14 -27.65 11.86
N THR A 569 5.19 -27.60 10.53
CA THR A 569 4.10 -28.07 9.64
C THR A 569 4.22 -29.54 9.27
N LEU A 570 5.36 -30.18 9.55
CA LEU A 570 5.67 -31.54 9.11
C LEU A 570 6.20 -32.38 10.28
N LYS A 571 5.36 -33.27 10.81
CA LYS A 571 5.73 -34.16 11.91
C LYS A 571 6.96 -35.02 11.59
N GLU A 572 6.99 -35.63 10.40
CA GLU A 572 8.16 -36.33 9.85
C GLU A 572 7.93 -36.61 8.36
N SER A 573 8.94 -36.38 7.52
CA SER A 573 9.01 -36.93 6.16
C SER A 573 10.36 -37.56 5.95
N THR A 574 10.37 -38.84 5.60
CA THR A 574 11.60 -39.59 5.33
C THR A 574 11.55 -40.13 3.90
N GLN A 575 12.49 -39.72 3.08
CA GLN A 575 12.66 -40.16 1.70
C GLN A 575 13.91 -41.02 1.58
N ARG A 576 13.77 -42.21 1.03
CA ARG A 576 14.87 -43.16 0.78
C ARG A 576 14.99 -43.42 -0.70
N LEU A 577 16.18 -43.22 -1.25
CA LEU A 577 16.48 -43.50 -2.65
C LEU A 577 17.54 -44.60 -2.74
N TYR A 578 17.27 -45.58 -3.58
CA TYR A 578 18.18 -46.66 -3.92
C TYR A 578 18.36 -46.65 -5.44
N LYS A 579 19.61 -46.67 -5.90
CA LYS A 579 19.92 -46.75 -7.33
C LYS A 579 21.17 -47.61 -7.50
N GLY A 580 21.11 -48.60 -8.40
CA GLY A 580 22.14 -49.63 -8.60
C GLY A 580 22.26 -50.03 -10.06
#